data_AF-A0A7V8VX80-F1
#
_entry.id   AF-A0A7V8VX80-F1
#
_cell.length_a   1.000
_cell.length_b   1.000
_cell.length_c   1.000
_cell.angle_alpha   90.00
_cell.angle_beta   90.00
_cell.angle_gamma   90.00
#
_symmetry.space_group_name_H-M   'P 1'
#
loop_
_entity.id
_entity.type
_entity.pdbx_description
1 polymer ?
#
loop_
_entity_poly.entity_id
_entity_poly.type
_entity_poly.pdbx_seq_one_letter_code
_entity_poly.pdbx_strand_id
1 'polypeptide(L)'
;MTVEGLTEIRNRILPMFQIAAEQYRHRVPAGYPHVSDHPEQGTIGLEIDPNHALFITTDGDALFAEIYRRSPRTDNRAGAGRQKGSGLPLTDQRPLLSDASDQALRNLVAELMSHFNTQQGLLYITDD
;
A
#
# COMPACT_ATOMS: atom_id res chain seq x y z
N MET A 1 -24.21 8.76 2.23
CA MET A 1 -23.81 7.99 3.43
C MET A 1 -22.47 7.32 3.15
N THR A 2 -21.37 8.06 3.21
CA THR A 2 -20.04 7.54 2.76
C THR A 2 -18.88 8.09 3.55
N VAL A 3 -18.87 9.39 3.87
CA VAL A 3 -17.88 9.98 4.79
C VAL A 3 -18.00 9.37 6.20
N GLU A 4 -19.23 9.08 6.63
CA GLU A 4 -19.50 8.36 7.88
C GLU A 4 -18.94 6.92 7.81
N GLY A 5 -19.19 6.20 6.72
CA GLY A 5 -18.64 4.86 6.49
C GLY A 5 -17.11 4.85 6.44
N LEU A 6 -16.49 5.86 5.81
CA LEU A 6 -15.04 6.03 5.81
C LEU A 6 -14.52 6.27 7.23
N THR A 7 -15.23 7.03 8.05
CA THR A 7 -14.87 7.29 9.45
C THR A 7 -14.97 6.02 10.31
N GLU A 8 -15.96 5.16 10.06
CA GLU A 8 -16.06 3.87 10.74
C GLU A 8 -14.91 2.93 10.35
N ILE A 9 -14.60 2.83 9.06
CA ILE A 9 -13.45 2.06 8.56
C ILE A 9 -12.14 2.64 9.12
N ARG A 10 -12.00 3.98 9.16
CA ARG A 10 -10.84 4.69 9.74
C ARG A 10 -10.52 4.20 11.13
N ASN A 11 -11.51 4.21 12.01
CA ASN A 11 -11.32 3.88 13.42
C ASN A 11 -10.78 2.46 13.62
N ARG A 12 -11.01 1.59 12.64
CA ARG A 12 -10.61 0.18 12.66
C ARG A 12 -9.28 -0.05 11.94
N ILE A 13 -9.06 0.59 10.79
CA ILE A 13 -7.87 0.36 9.95
C ILE A 13 -6.67 1.21 10.37
N LEU A 14 -6.88 2.42 10.90
CA LEU A 14 -5.80 3.33 11.26
C LEU A 14 -4.82 2.73 12.29
N PRO A 15 -5.26 2.03 13.35
CA PRO A 15 -4.34 1.32 14.24
C PRO A 15 -3.51 0.25 13.51
N MET A 16 -4.10 -0.44 12.52
CA MET A 16 -3.38 -1.44 11.72
C MET A 16 -2.29 -0.77 10.86
N PHE A 17 -2.59 0.38 10.27
CA PHE A 17 -1.62 1.17 9.51
C PHE A 17 -0.47 1.68 10.38
N GLN A 18 -0.75 2.14 11.60
CA GLN A 18 0.27 2.59 12.54
C GLN A 18 1.22 1.46 12.95
N ILE A 19 0.68 0.28 13.25
CA ILE A 19 1.48 -0.91 13.58
C ILE A 19 2.33 -1.33 12.39
N ALA A 20 1.74 -1.36 11.19
CA ALA A 20 2.46 -1.64 9.96
C ALA A 20 3.60 -0.64 9.74
N ALA A 21 3.34 0.66 9.86
CA ALA A 21 4.33 1.70 9.70
C ALA A 21 5.52 1.53 10.66
N GLU A 22 5.26 1.18 11.93
CA GLU A 22 6.32 0.92 12.90
C GLU A 22 7.21 -0.25 12.47
N GLN A 23 6.61 -1.36 12.01
CA GLN A 23 7.34 -2.56 11.60
C GLN A 23 8.25 -2.33 10.39
N TYR A 24 7.86 -1.44 9.47
CA TYR A 24 8.60 -1.17 8.23
C TYR A 24 9.53 0.04 8.32
N ARG A 25 9.48 0.83 9.40
CA ARG A 25 10.28 2.06 9.57
C ARG A 25 11.76 1.92 9.22
N HIS A 26 12.37 0.78 9.53
CA HIS A 26 13.80 0.53 9.30
C HIS A 26 14.11 -0.20 7.99
N ARG A 27 13.09 -0.54 7.18
CA ARG A 27 13.21 -1.34 5.96
C ARG A 27 12.95 -0.54 4.68
N VAL A 28 12.64 0.75 4.83
CA VAL A 28 12.18 1.60 3.74
C VAL A 28 12.99 2.91 3.68
N PRO A 29 12.95 3.65 2.55
CA PRO A 29 13.68 4.90 2.41
C PRO A 29 13.22 5.99 3.40
N ALA A 30 14.07 7.00 3.60
CA ALA A 30 13.69 8.18 4.38
C ALA A 30 12.41 8.84 3.82
N GLY A 31 11.54 9.28 4.72
CA GLY A 31 10.21 9.80 4.38
C GLY A 31 9.11 8.74 4.33
N TYR A 32 9.47 7.46 4.46
CA TYR A 32 8.54 6.34 4.53
C TYR A 32 8.79 5.51 5.82
N PRO A 33 7.82 4.69 6.24
CA PRO A 33 6.45 4.60 5.73
C PRO A 33 5.62 5.81 6.15
N HIS A 34 4.63 6.19 5.34
CA HIS A 34 3.76 7.33 5.58
C HIS A 34 2.32 6.88 5.77
N VAL A 35 1.66 7.39 6.81
CA VAL A 35 0.23 7.16 7.06
C VAL A 35 -0.50 8.47 6.77
N SER A 36 -1.37 8.46 5.76
CA SER A 36 -2.24 9.57 5.42
C SER A 36 -3.59 9.39 6.09
N ASP A 37 -4.07 10.39 6.83
CA ASP A 37 -5.32 10.31 7.58
C ASP A 37 -6.15 11.58 7.35
N HIS A 38 -6.85 11.61 6.22
CA HIS A 38 -7.65 12.75 5.77
C HIS A 38 -9.07 12.30 5.40
N PRO A 39 -9.85 11.73 6.34
CA PRO A 39 -11.22 11.29 6.08
C PRO A 39 -12.12 12.41 5.55
N GLU A 40 -11.86 13.66 5.94
CA GLU A 40 -12.56 14.85 5.44
C GLU A 40 -12.30 15.14 3.97
N GLN A 41 -11.17 14.65 3.44
CA GLN A 41 -10.82 14.68 2.02
C GLN A 41 -11.20 13.38 1.30
N GLY A 42 -11.86 12.45 2.02
CA GLY A 42 -12.29 11.18 1.48
C GLY A 42 -11.19 10.14 1.33
N THR A 43 -10.06 10.25 2.04
CA THR A 43 -8.93 9.32 1.89
C THR A 43 -8.20 9.00 3.20
N ILE A 44 -7.86 7.73 3.38
CA ILE A 44 -6.99 7.25 4.46
C ILE A 44 -6.08 6.19 3.86
N GLY A 45 -4.80 6.17 4.21
CA GLY A 45 -3.86 5.29 3.53
C GLY A 45 -2.57 5.01 4.28
N LEU A 46 -1.87 4.00 3.79
CA LEU A 46 -0.52 3.62 4.18
C LEU A 46 0.33 3.49 2.93
N GLU A 47 1.40 4.26 2.86
CA GLU A 47 2.45 4.14 1.87
C GLU A 47 3.68 3.50 2.53
N ILE A 48 4.06 2.29 2.11
CA ILE A 48 5.27 1.63 2.61
C ILE A 48 6.51 2.20 1.90
N ASP A 49 6.41 2.43 0.60
CA ASP A 49 7.43 3.10 -0.21
C ASP A 49 6.75 3.78 -1.42
N PRO A 50 7.48 4.53 -2.26
CA PRO A 50 6.90 5.19 -3.44
C PRO A 50 6.22 4.26 -4.47
N ASN A 51 6.34 2.94 -4.31
CA ASN A 51 5.83 1.94 -5.23
C ASN A 51 4.82 0.99 -4.57
N HIS A 52 4.53 1.12 -3.28
CA HIS A 52 3.63 0.24 -2.52
C HIS A 52 2.79 1.07 -1.57
N ALA A 53 1.51 1.19 -1.88
CA ALA A 53 0.55 1.88 -1.05
C ALA A 53 -0.80 1.18 -1.02
N LEU A 54 -1.53 1.40 0.06
CA LEU A 54 -2.94 1.04 0.20
C LEU A 54 -3.69 2.31 0.61
N PHE A 55 -4.70 2.67 -0.17
CA PHE A 55 -5.63 3.74 0.15
C PHE A 55 -7.04 3.18 0.31
N ILE A 56 -7.79 3.73 1.27
CA ILE A 56 -9.22 3.59 1.38
C ILE A 56 -9.81 4.94 0.99
N THR A 57 -10.55 4.96 -0.11
CA THR A 57 -11.07 6.18 -0.73
C THR A 57 -12.60 6.15 -0.80
N THR A 58 -13.22 7.32 -0.93
CA THR A 58 -14.65 7.44 -1.24
C THR A 58 -14.87 8.51 -2.30
N ASP A 59 -15.83 8.26 -3.19
CA ASP A 59 -16.33 9.25 -4.16
C ASP A 59 -17.58 10.00 -3.66
N GLY A 60 -18.03 9.71 -2.43
CA GLY A 60 -19.26 10.26 -1.87
C GLY A 60 -20.46 9.31 -1.95
N ASP A 61 -20.41 8.26 -2.77
CA ASP A 61 -21.48 7.24 -2.88
C ASP A 61 -21.03 5.82 -2.54
N ALA A 62 -19.76 5.48 -2.81
CA ALA A 62 -19.16 4.19 -2.48
C ALA A 62 -17.80 4.33 -1.78
N LEU A 63 -17.35 3.23 -1.19
CA LEU A 63 -16.00 3.08 -0.66
C LEU A 63 -15.18 2.17 -1.57
N PHE A 64 -13.91 2.49 -1.71
CA PHE A 64 -12.96 1.73 -2.50
C PHE A 64 -11.71 1.45 -1.69
N ALA A 65 -11.11 0.30 -1.94
CA ALA A 65 -9.75 0.01 -1.52
C ALA A 65 -8.86 -0.01 -2.77
N GLU A 66 -7.80 0.79 -2.74
CA GLU A 66 -6.86 0.97 -3.83
C GLU A 66 -5.49 0.46 -3.38
N ILE A 67 -5.05 -0.67 -3.92
CA ILE A 67 -3.68 -1.15 -3.75
C ILE A 67 -2.87 -0.66 -4.94
N TYR A 68 -1.97 0.27 -4.67
CA TYR A 68 -1.00 0.75 -5.63
C TYR A 68 0.28 -0.08 -5.50
N ARG A 69 0.68 -0.75 -6.60
CA ARG A 69 1.95 -1.46 -6.69
C ARG A 69 2.63 -1.22 -8.03
N ARG A 70 3.96 -1.14 -8.04
CA ARG A 70 4.72 -1.08 -9.30
C ARG A 70 5.22 -2.46 -9.70
N SER A 71 4.86 -2.92 -10.90
CA SER A 71 5.33 -4.23 -11.39
C SER A 71 6.84 -4.21 -11.69
N PRO A 72 7.67 -5.09 -11.11
CA PRO A 72 9.06 -5.22 -11.55
C PRO A 72 9.07 -5.74 -13.00
N ARG A 73 9.76 -5.05 -13.91
CA ARG A 73 10.02 -5.62 -15.24
C ARG A 73 10.87 -6.87 -15.06
N THR A 74 10.30 -8.04 -15.31
CA THR A 74 10.97 -9.35 -15.30
C THR A 74 11.63 -9.70 -16.65
N ASP A 75 12.06 -8.70 -17.43
CA ASP A 75 12.85 -8.96 -18.63
C ASP A 75 14.35 -9.01 -18.26
N ASN A 76 14.87 -10.23 -18.17
CA ASN A 76 16.26 -10.59 -17.86
C ASN A 76 17.31 -10.09 -18.88
N ARG A 77 16.96 -9.18 -19.80
CA ARG A 77 17.92 -8.53 -20.72
C ARG A 77 18.29 -7.09 -20.39
N ALA A 78 17.69 -6.47 -19.37
CA ALA A 78 18.04 -5.11 -18.97
C ALA A 78 19.24 -5.09 -18.01
N GLY A 79 20.42 -5.48 -18.51
CA GLY A 79 21.69 -5.13 -17.89
C GLY A 79 21.95 -3.64 -18.04
N ALA A 80 21.47 -2.82 -17.10
CA ALA A 80 21.91 -1.45 -16.91
C ALA A 80 21.46 -0.95 -15.53
N GLY A 81 22.39 -0.33 -14.81
CA GLY A 81 22.30 -0.06 -13.39
C GLY A 81 21.16 0.85 -12.95
N ARG A 82 20.79 0.66 -11.68
CA ARG A 82 20.36 1.71 -10.74
C ARG A 82 19.27 2.68 -11.22
N GLN A 83 18.08 2.22 -11.60
CA GLN A 83 16.88 3.06 -11.41
C GLN A 83 15.67 2.22 -11.04
N LYS A 84 15.18 2.41 -9.80
CA LYS A 84 13.96 1.83 -9.20
C LYS A 84 12.66 2.37 -9.85
N GLY A 85 12.72 2.81 -11.12
CA GLY A 85 11.80 3.81 -11.67
C GLY A 85 10.97 3.39 -12.88
N SER A 86 11.04 2.15 -13.37
CA SER A 86 10.52 1.80 -14.71
C SER A 86 9.63 0.54 -14.76
N GLY A 87 8.78 0.36 -13.76
CA GLY A 87 7.67 -0.61 -13.81
C GLY A 87 6.35 0.06 -14.17
N LEU A 88 5.46 -0.63 -14.89
CA LEU A 88 4.10 -0.12 -15.11
C LEU A 88 3.40 -0.03 -13.73
N PRO A 89 2.85 1.14 -13.35
CA PRO A 89 2.04 1.21 -12.14
C PRO A 89 0.81 0.33 -12.34
N LEU A 90 0.61 -0.61 -11.42
CA LEU A 90 -0.63 -1.35 -11.29
C LEU A 90 -1.40 -0.77 -10.12
N THR A 91 -2.57 -0.25 -10.40
CA THR A 91 -3.54 0.15 -9.37
C THR A 91 -4.66 -0.87 -9.41
N ASP A 92 -4.82 -1.63 -8.33
CA ASP A 92 -5.98 -2.50 -8.13
C ASP A 92 -6.98 -1.77 -7.26
N GLN A 93 -8.08 -1.33 -7.87
CA GLN A 93 -9.17 -0.65 -7.18
C GLN A 93 -10.34 -1.63 -7.06
N ARG A 94 -10.75 -1.90 -5.82
CA ARG A 94 -11.86 -2.81 -5.52
C ARG A 94 -12.92 -2.15 -4.65
N PRO A 95 -14.21 -2.40 -4.90
CA PRO A 95 -15.28 -1.95 -4.02
C PRO A 95 -15.07 -2.47 -2.60
N LEU A 96 -15.27 -1.60 -1.62
CA LEU A 96 -15.24 -1.94 -0.20
C LEU A 96 -16.62 -1.71 0.39
N LEU A 97 -17.14 -2.70 1.11
CA LEU A 97 -18.38 -2.53 1.84
C LEU A 97 -18.12 -1.67 3.09
N SER A 98 -19.07 -0.80 3.45
CA SER A 98 -18.97 0.02 4.66
C SER A 98 -18.89 -0.81 5.94
N ASP A 99 -19.48 -2.00 5.94
CA ASP A 99 -19.46 -2.98 7.04
C ASP A 99 -18.35 -4.04 6.89
N ALA A 100 -17.35 -3.81 6.02
CA ALA A 100 -16.25 -4.74 5.79
C ALA A 100 -15.65 -5.23 7.12
N SER A 101 -15.48 -6.54 7.28
CA SER A 101 -15.01 -7.14 8.53
C SER A 101 -13.56 -6.77 8.87
N ASP A 102 -13.18 -6.86 10.15
CA ASP A 102 -11.79 -6.59 10.57
C ASP A 102 -10.81 -7.51 9.84
N GLN A 103 -11.25 -8.75 9.56
CA GLN A 103 -10.46 -9.69 8.78
C GLN A 103 -10.24 -9.20 7.34
N ALA A 104 -11.25 -8.63 6.70
CA ALA A 104 -11.11 -8.08 5.35
C ALA A 104 -10.12 -6.90 5.32
N LEU A 105 -10.17 -6.01 6.32
CA LEU A 105 -9.22 -4.89 6.45
C LEU A 105 -7.79 -5.38 6.74
N ARG A 106 -7.63 -6.41 7.57
CA ARG A 106 -6.32 -7.04 7.81
C ARG A 106 -5.78 -7.71 6.55
N ASN A 107 -6.64 -8.36 5.76
CA ASN A 107 -6.24 -8.98 4.51
C ASN A 107 -5.71 -7.95 3.51
N LEU A 108 -6.34 -6.77 3.42
CA LEU A 108 -5.85 -5.63 2.62
C LEU A 108 -4.43 -5.21 3.03
N VAL A 109 -4.20 -5.02 4.33
CA VAL A 109 -2.88 -4.67 4.87
C VAL A 109 -1.85 -5.78 4.60
N ALA A 110 -2.23 -7.03 4.82
CA ALA A 110 -1.37 -8.18 4.60
C ALA A 110 -1.01 -8.35 3.12
N GLU A 111 -1.92 -8.05 2.21
CA GLU A 111 -1.70 -8.08 0.76
C GLU A 111 -0.67 -7.02 0.34
N LEU A 112 -0.81 -5.78 0.82
CA LEU A 112 0.20 -4.73 0.61
C LEU A 112 1.58 -5.18 1.12
N MET A 113 1.65 -5.70 2.34
CA MET A 113 2.89 -6.20 2.92
C MET A 113 3.49 -7.36 2.13
N SER A 114 2.64 -8.27 1.66
CA SER A 114 3.06 -9.40 0.82
C SER A 114 3.69 -8.90 -0.47
N HIS A 115 3.08 -7.91 -1.14
CA HIS A 115 3.65 -7.31 -2.35
C HIS A 115 5.01 -6.66 -2.09
N PHE A 116 5.16 -5.91 -1.00
CA PHE A 116 6.44 -5.31 -0.65
C PHE A 116 7.52 -6.37 -0.34
N ASN A 117 7.17 -7.44 0.38
CA ASN A 117 8.12 -8.49 0.77
C ASN A 117 8.48 -9.47 -0.36
N THR A 118 7.58 -9.67 -1.33
CA THR A 118 7.81 -10.57 -2.48
C THR A 118 8.67 -9.93 -3.56
N GLN A 119 8.93 -8.62 -3.48
CA GLN A 119 9.94 -7.99 -4.32
C GLN A 119 11.30 -8.60 -4.00
N GLN A 120 11.93 -9.24 -5.01
CA GLN A 120 13.30 -9.73 -4.87
C GLN A 120 14.18 -8.57 -4.39
N GLY A 121 14.61 -8.64 -3.13
CA GLY A 121 15.71 -7.83 -2.65
C GLY A 121 16.88 -8.03 -3.61
N LEU A 122 17.57 -6.93 -3.94
CA LEU A 122 18.80 -6.91 -4.73
C LEU A 122 19.56 -8.24 -4.59
N LEU A 123 19.69 -8.99 -5.69
CA LEU A 123 20.70 -10.04 -5.79
C LEU A 123 22.04 -9.35 -5.49
N TYR A 124 22.56 -9.55 -4.28
CA TYR A 124 23.98 -9.38 -4.05
C TYR A 124 24.62 -10.49 -4.88
N ILE A 125 25.10 -10.12 -6.07
CA ILE A 125 26.17 -10.89 -6.70
C ILE A 125 27.35 -10.67 -5.78
N THR A 126 27.54 -11.58 -4.83
CA THR A 126 28.85 -11.79 -4.23
C THR A 126 29.67 -12.43 -5.35
N ASP A 127 30.53 -11.63 -5.99
CA ASP A 127 31.64 -12.18 -6.76
C ASP A 127 32.53 -12.91 -5.74
N ASP A 128 32.65 -14.22 -5.91
CA ASP A 128 33.68 -15.06 -5.29
C ASP A 128 34.24 -15.98 -6.38
#